data_AF-A0A958B5J1-F1
#
_entry.id   AF-A0A958B5J1-F1
#
_cell.length_a   1.000
_cell.length_b   1.000
_cell.length_c   1.000
_cell.angle_alpha   90.00
_cell.angle_beta   90.00
_cell.angle_gamma   90.00
#
_symmetry.space_group_name_H-M   'P 1'
#
loop_
_entity.id
_entity.type
_entity.pdbx_description
1 polymer ?
#
loop_
_entity_poly.entity_id
_entity_poly.type
_entity_poly.pdbx_seq_one_letter_code
_entity_poly.pdbx_strand_id
1 'polypeptide(L)'
;MAVVRPHEHFSGRHVAGHAGGLRRVRRIAPHLFQLEEIIVKLSPYPPPRLVFWETTAGCNLACIHCRRITVADQLLPQDLTTRESFDLIDQIAEFARPIFVLSGGEPLFRPDIFDIARHASDAGL
;
A
#
# COMPACT_ATOMS: atom_id res chain seq x y z
N MET A 1 31.96 7.80 -5.14
CA MET A 1 32.42 8.30 -3.82
C MET A 1 31.57 9.51 -3.46
N ALA A 2 30.47 9.27 -2.75
CA ALA A 2 29.62 10.32 -2.19
C ALA A 2 29.44 9.99 -0.71
N VAL A 3 29.67 11.02 0.10
CA VAL A 3 30.01 10.97 1.51
C VAL A 3 28.76 10.68 2.34
N VAL A 4 28.81 9.59 3.10
CA VAL A 4 27.87 9.29 4.19
C VAL A 4 27.99 10.38 5.27
N ARG A 5 26.88 10.96 5.70
CA ARG A 5 26.82 11.74 6.94
C ARG A 5 25.84 11.12 7.94
N PRO A 6 26.11 11.27 9.23
CA PRO A 6 25.83 10.24 10.23
C PRO A 6 24.49 10.43 10.94
N HIS A 7 24.00 9.29 11.44
CA HIS A 7 22.88 9.13 12.33
C HIS A 7 23.07 9.84 13.68
N GLU A 8 21.95 10.39 14.16
CA GLU A 8 21.43 10.41 15.53
C GLU A 8 22.11 11.26 16.61
N HIS A 9 21.31 12.10 17.26
CA HIS A 9 21.13 12.17 18.73
C HIS A 9 19.85 12.97 19.04
N PHE A 10 18.78 12.30 19.47
CA PHE A 10 17.83 12.91 20.41
C PHE A 10 17.29 11.84 21.35
N SER A 11 17.39 12.17 22.63
CA SER A 11 17.37 11.29 23.79
C SER A 11 15.96 10.85 24.21
N GLY A 12 15.84 9.55 24.53
CA GLY A 12 15.33 9.07 25.82
C GLY A 12 13.82 9.04 26.05
N ARG A 13 13.25 7.84 26.19
CA ARG A 13 12.87 7.21 27.48
C ARG A 13 12.22 5.85 27.24
N HIS A 14 12.84 4.80 27.78
CA HIS A 14 12.19 3.51 28.02
C HIS A 14 11.09 3.66 29.08
N VAL A 15 9.93 2.99 28.91
CA VAL A 15 9.41 2.01 29.89
C VAL A 15 8.53 0.96 29.18
N ALA A 16 8.93 -0.30 29.40
CA ALA A 16 8.25 -1.60 29.38
C ALA A 16 6.73 -1.75 29.13
N GLY A 17 6.35 -2.91 28.56
CA GLY A 17 5.16 -3.62 29.06
C GLY A 17 4.33 -4.44 28.07
N HIS A 18 4.69 -5.72 27.91
CA HIS A 18 3.81 -6.89 27.87
C HIS A 18 2.71 -7.06 26.80
N ALA A 19 2.96 -8.12 26.02
CA ALA A 19 2.01 -8.94 25.27
C ALA A 19 0.64 -9.17 25.93
N GLY A 20 -0.40 -9.23 25.08
CA GLY A 20 -1.63 -9.94 25.44
C GLY A 20 -2.91 -9.37 24.82
N GLY A 21 -3.34 -9.95 23.70
CA GLY A 21 -4.75 -10.19 23.42
C GLY A 21 -5.66 -9.00 23.10
N LEU A 22 -5.71 -8.58 21.84
CA LEU A 22 -6.85 -7.83 21.31
C LEU A 22 -7.83 -8.79 20.61
N ARG A 23 -8.56 -9.55 21.42
CA ARG A 23 -9.90 -10.02 21.03
C ARG A 23 -10.93 -9.03 21.57
N ARG A 24 -11.75 -8.51 20.66
CA ARG A 24 -12.96 -7.68 20.84
C ARG A 24 -12.75 -6.22 21.24
N VAL A 25 -12.71 -5.35 20.24
CA VAL A 25 -13.32 -4.02 20.35
C VAL A 25 -14.54 -3.98 19.43
N ARG A 26 -15.64 -4.59 19.87
CA ARG A 26 -16.98 -4.23 19.40
C ARG A 26 -17.53 -3.22 20.41
N ARG A 27 -17.89 -2.03 19.92
CA ARG A 27 -18.42 -0.82 20.60
C ARG A 27 -17.42 0.33 20.73
N ILE A 28 -17.03 0.90 19.59
CA ILE A 28 -16.76 2.34 19.49
C ILE A 28 -17.98 2.94 18.79
N ALA A 29 -18.43 4.08 19.30
CA ALA A 29 -19.75 4.65 19.04
C ALA A 29 -19.98 5.00 17.56
N PRO A 30 -21.22 4.83 17.04
CA PRO A 30 -21.55 4.97 15.62
C PRO A 30 -21.26 6.37 15.02
N HIS A 31 -21.08 7.40 15.85
CA HIS A 31 -20.81 8.77 15.39
C HIS A 31 -19.37 8.99 14.92
N LEU A 32 -18.40 8.20 15.40
CA LEU A 32 -17.00 8.30 14.94
C LEU A 32 -16.84 7.73 13.53
N PHE A 33 -17.61 6.69 13.19
CA PHE A 33 -17.67 6.12 11.84
C PHE A 33 -18.17 7.14 10.79
N GLN A 34 -19.07 8.03 11.20
CA GLN A 34 -19.59 9.08 10.32
C GLN A 34 -18.53 10.15 10.00
N LEU A 35 -17.56 10.39 10.88
CA LEU A 35 -16.54 11.42 10.64
C LEU A 35 -15.54 11.00 9.56
N GLU A 36 -15.18 9.72 9.47
CA GLU A 36 -14.32 9.20 8.40
C GLU A 36 -15.02 9.27 7.02
N GLU A 37 -16.30 8.89 6.95
CA GLU A 37 -17.11 9.06 5.74
C GLU A 37 -17.26 10.52 5.30
N ILE A 38 -17.40 11.44 6.27
CA ILE A 38 -17.54 12.88 6.02
C ILE A 38 -16.25 13.44 5.39
N ILE A 39 -15.06 13.09 5.89
CA ILE A 39 -13.79 13.59 5.35
C ILE A 39 -13.59 13.13 3.89
N VAL A 40 -13.92 11.88 3.58
CA VAL A 40 -13.88 11.35 2.20
C VAL A 40 -14.84 12.11 1.28
N LYS A 41 -16.07 12.40 1.73
CA LYS A 41 -17.06 13.17 0.97
C LYS A 41 -16.75 14.67 0.87
N LEU A 42 -15.91 15.22 1.77
CA LEU A 42 -15.48 16.62 1.78
C LEU A 42 -14.18 16.88 1.01
N SER A 43 -13.60 15.87 0.36
CA SER A 43 -12.47 16.09 -0.54
C SER A 43 -12.86 17.13 -1.61
N PRO A 44 -12.14 18.27 -1.72
CA PRO A 44 -12.42 19.25 -2.77
C PRO A 44 -12.06 18.73 -4.17
N TYR A 45 -11.42 17.56 -4.24
CA TYR A 45 -11.00 16.92 -5.48
C TYR A 45 -11.97 15.80 -5.86
N PRO A 46 -12.29 15.67 -7.16
CA PRO A 46 -13.08 14.55 -7.64
C PRO A 46 -12.36 13.21 -7.37
N PRO A 47 -13.11 12.11 -7.21
CA PRO A 47 -12.49 10.79 -7.04
C PRO A 47 -11.61 10.43 -8.25
N PRO A 48 -10.53 9.66 -8.04
CA PRO A 48 -9.62 9.28 -9.10
C PRO A 48 -10.34 8.42 -10.13
N ARG A 49 -10.08 8.70 -11.41
CA ARG A 49 -10.58 7.89 -12.54
C ARG A 49 -9.61 6.78 -12.96
N LEU A 50 -8.33 6.95 -12.63
CA LEU A 50 -7.22 6.06 -13.00
C LEU A 50 -6.31 5.93 -11.79
N VAL A 51 -5.95 4.71 -11.44
CA VAL A 51 -4.97 4.43 -10.40
C VAL A 51 -3.95 3.45 -10.98
N PHE A 52 -2.71 3.90 -11.11
CA PHE A 52 -1.57 3.07 -11.50
C PHE A 52 -0.81 2.72 -10.23
N TRP A 53 -0.91 1.46 -9.83
CA TRP A 53 -0.21 0.99 -8.64
C TRP A 53 1.03 0.19 -9.04
N GLU A 54 2.20 0.67 -8.63
CA GLU A 54 3.43 -0.13 -8.71
C GLU A 54 3.40 -1.23 -7.65
N THR A 55 2.96 -2.44 -8.04
CA THR A 55 2.74 -3.56 -7.12
C THR A 55 4.03 -4.08 -6.50
N THR A 56 5.14 -3.96 -7.21
CA THR A 56 6.49 -4.31 -6.73
C THR A 56 7.56 -3.36 -7.27
N ALA A 57 8.61 -3.19 -6.48
CA ALA A 57 9.86 -2.57 -6.90
C ALA A 57 10.77 -3.50 -7.75
N GLY A 58 10.49 -4.81 -7.77
CA GLY A 58 11.26 -5.83 -8.48
C GLY A 58 11.01 -5.84 -9.99
N CYS A 59 12.04 -6.17 -10.77
CA CYS A 59 11.96 -6.41 -12.20
C CYS A 59 13.08 -7.37 -12.65
N ASN A 60 12.78 -8.22 -13.62
CA ASN A 60 13.75 -9.12 -14.25
C ASN A 60 14.54 -8.46 -15.42
N LEU A 61 14.36 -7.15 -15.65
CA LEU A 61 14.97 -6.38 -16.73
C LEU A 61 15.61 -5.08 -16.22
N ALA A 62 16.53 -4.52 -17.01
CA ALA A 62 17.24 -3.27 -16.71
C ALA A 62 17.20 -2.30 -17.91
N CYS A 63 15.99 -1.81 -18.26
CA CYS A 63 15.77 -1.01 -19.45
C CYS A 63 16.46 0.37 -19.37
N ILE A 64 17.13 0.81 -20.44
CA ILE A 64 17.84 2.11 -20.50
C ILE A 64 16.92 3.33 -20.35
N HIS A 65 15.63 3.15 -20.66
CA HIS A 65 14.59 4.17 -20.58
C HIS A 65 13.67 3.96 -19.37
N CYS A 66 14.07 3.12 -18.41
CA CYS A 66 13.28 2.87 -17.21
C CYS A 66 13.17 4.17 -16.41
N ARG A 67 11.93 4.55 -16.05
CA ARG A 67 11.69 5.73 -15.21
C ARG A 67 12.20 5.55 -13.77
N ARG A 68 12.45 4.30 -13.35
CA ARG A 68 12.87 3.98 -11.99
C ARG A 68 14.38 4.10 -11.87
N ILE A 69 14.83 4.81 -10.83
CA ILE A 69 16.26 5.08 -10.57
C ILE A 69 16.98 3.81 -10.06
N THR A 70 16.28 2.97 -9.30
CA THR A 70 16.80 1.71 -8.76
C THR A 70 15.83 0.58 -9.08
N VAL A 71 16.34 -0.50 -9.66
CA VAL A 71 15.54 -1.69 -9.98
C VAL A 71 16.06 -2.83 -9.11
N ALA A 72 15.18 -3.47 -8.35
CA ALA A 72 15.53 -4.66 -7.60
C ALA A 72 15.40 -5.89 -8.50
N ASP A 73 16.32 -6.84 -8.37
CA ASP A 73 16.30 -8.14 -9.04
C ASP A 73 15.52 -9.20 -8.23
N GLN A 74 14.77 -8.77 -7.22
CA GLN A 74 13.93 -9.58 -6.35
C GLN A 74 12.76 -8.74 -5.81
N LEU A 75 11.74 -9.39 -5.24
CA LEU A 75 10.76 -8.70 -4.41
C LEU A 75 11.45 -8.07 -3.21
N LEU A 76 11.05 -6.86 -2.87
CA LEU A 76 11.63 -6.14 -1.75
C LEU A 76 10.83 -6.39 -0.47
N PRO A 77 11.45 -6.39 0.72
CA PRO A 77 10.73 -6.52 1.99
C PRO A 77 9.67 -5.44 2.24
N GLN A 78 9.81 -4.29 1.59
CA GLN A 78 8.83 -3.20 1.64
C GLN A 78 7.70 -3.31 0.60
N ASP A 79 7.75 -4.28 -0.32
CA ASP A 79 6.60 -4.55 -1.19
C ASP A 79 5.46 -5.09 -0.31
N LEU A 80 4.23 -4.67 -0.58
CA LEU A 80 3.08 -5.15 0.18
C LEU A 80 2.99 -6.68 0.14
N THR A 81 2.61 -7.30 1.25
CA THR A 81 2.24 -8.71 1.24
C THR A 81 0.95 -8.91 0.42
N THR A 82 0.62 -10.15 0.06
CA THR A 82 -0.64 -10.48 -0.62
C THR A 82 -1.85 -9.98 0.16
N ARG A 83 -1.81 -10.12 1.49
CA ARG A 83 -2.89 -9.66 2.38
C ARG A 83 -3.02 -8.15 2.36
N GLU A 84 -1.92 -7.42 2.54
CA GLU A 84 -1.94 -5.95 2.48
C GLU A 84 -2.36 -5.43 1.09
N SER A 85 -2.06 -6.20 0.04
CA SER A 85 -2.50 -5.91 -1.33
C SER A 85 -4.02 -6.01 -1.47
N PHE A 86 -4.64 -7.03 -0.87
CA PHE A 86 -6.09 -7.15 -0.83
C PHE A 86 -6.72 -6.04 0.02
N ASP A 87 -6.15 -5.75 1.19
CA ASP A 87 -6.62 -4.68 2.07
C ASP A 87 -6.56 -3.30 1.36
N LEU A 88 -5.55 -3.06 0.52
CA LEU A 88 -5.44 -1.85 -0.31
C LEU A 88 -6.53 -1.81 -1.39
N ILE A 89 -6.78 -2.92 -2.07
CA ILE A 89 -7.83 -3.03 -3.10
C ILE A 89 -9.20 -2.72 -2.50
N ASP A 90 -9.51 -3.30 -1.33
CA ASP A 90 -10.78 -3.09 -0.65
C ASP A 90 -10.99 -1.62 -0.28
N GLN A 91 -9.95 -0.96 0.25
CA GLN A 91 -9.97 0.48 0.54
C GLN A 91 -10.19 1.33 -0.71
N ILE A 92 -9.56 0.98 -1.84
CA ILE A 92 -9.75 1.69 -3.10
C ILE A 92 -11.17 1.51 -3.63
N ALA A 93 -11.70 0.28 -3.60
CA ALA A 93 -13.05 -0.05 -4.08
C ALA A 93 -14.16 0.57 -3.21
N GLU A 94 -13.89 0.81 -1.93
CA GLU A 94 -14.77 1.56 -1.02
C GLU A 94 -14.74 3.06 -1.34
N PHE A 95 -13.57 3.61 -1.68
CA PHE A 95 -13.41 5.04 -1.95
C PHE A 95 -13.88 5.45 -3.35
N ALA A 96 -13.59 4.66 -4.39
CA ALA A 96 -13.85 5.01 -5.78
C ALA A 96 -13.95 3.77 -6.71
N ARG A 97 -14.30 4.01 -7.98
CA ARG A 97 -14.31 3.00 -9.04
C ARG A 97 -13.41 3.44 -10.21
N PRO A 98 -12.08 3.51 -10.01
CA PRO A 98 -11.14 3.86 -11.06
C PRO A 98 -10.93 2.69 -12.03
N ILE A 99 -10.35 2.97 -13.19
CA ILE A 99 -9.59 1.96 -13.92
C ILE A 99 -8.35 1.66 -13.09
N PHE A 100 -8.25 0.43 -12.57
CA PHE A 100 -7.16 0.01 -11.70
C PHE A 100 -6.09 -0.73 -12.49
N VAL A 101 -4.90 -0.13 -12.61
CA VAL A 101 -3.79 -0.67 -13.39
C VAL A 101 -2.73 -1.22 -12.44
N LEU A 102 -2.55 -2.53 -12.47
CA LEU A 102 -1.43 -3.21 -11.83
C LEU A 102 -0.16 -2.96 -12.68
N SER A 103 0.74 -2.15 -12.15
CA SER A 103 2.01 -1.75 -12.74
C SER A 103 3.15 -2.11 -11.79
N GLY A 104 4.37 -1.60 -11.99
CA GLY A 104 5.51 -1.90 -11.13
C GLY A 104 6.85 -1.65 -11.78
N GLY A 105 7.86 -2.39 -11.29
CA GLY A 105 8.96 -2.81 -12.15
C GLY A 105 8.39 -3.75 -13.21
N GLU A 106 8.33 -5.04 -12.89
CA GLU A 106 7.58 -6.04 -13.66
C GLU A 106 6.50 -6.68 -12.77
N PRO A 107 5.20 -6.40 -12.99
CA PRO A 107 4.12 -7.01 -12.23
C PRO A 107 4.17 -8.54 -12.20
N LEU A 108 4.55 -9.17 -13.31
CA LEU A 108 4.65 -10.63 -13.44
C LEU A 108 5.81 -11.23 -12.65
N PHE A 109 6.67 -10.40 -12.06
CA PHE A 109 7.73 -10.86 -11.16
C PHE A 109 7.19 -11.28 -9.79
N ARG A 110 5.97 -10.84 -9.43
CA ARG A 110 5.27 -11.28 -8.23
C ARG A 110 4.57 -12.64 -8.47
N PRO A 111 4.77 -13.65 -7.61
CA PRO A 111 4.13 -14.96 -7.80
C PRO A 111 2.60 -14.93 -7.59
N ASP A 112 2.10 -13.98 -6.81
CA ASP A 112 0.69 -13.81 -6.41
C ASP A 112 -0.05 -12.75 -7.22
N ILE A 113 0.54 -12.22 -8.31
CA ILE A 113 -0.05 -11.11 -9.09
C ILE A 113 -1.44 -11.45 -9.64
N PHE A 114 -1.68 -12.71 -10.01
CA PHE A 114 -2.98 -13.14 -10.54
C PHE A 114 -4.05 -13.27 -9.45
N ASP A 115 -3.66 -13.57 -8.22
CA ASP A 115 -4.60 -13.57 -7.09
C ASP A 115 -4.98 -12.13 -6.72
N ILE A 116 -4.02 -11.19 -6.77
CA ILE A 116 -4.26 -9.75 -6.63
C ILE A 116 -5.19 -9.24 -7.73
N ALA A 117 -4.95 -9.61 -8.99
CA ALA A 117 -5.80 -9.22 -10.12
C ALA A 117 -7.22 -9.77 -9.97
N ARG A 118 -7.36 -11.03 -9.53
CA ARG A 118 -8.67 -11.65 -9.28
C ARG A 118 -9.42 -10.92 -8.17
N HIS A 119 -8.76 -10.66 -7.04
CA HIS A 119 -9.37 -9.92 -5.93
C HIS A 119 -9.83 -8.53 -6.34
N ALA A 120 -9.03 -7.80 -7.12
CA ALA A 120 -9.43 -6.51 -7.69
C ALA A 120 -10.68 -6.61 -8.59
N SER A 121 -10.69 -7.58 -9.50
CA SER A 121 -11.85 -7.83 -10.36
C SER A 121 -13.10 -8.20 -9.57
N ASP A 122 -12.97 -9.05 -8.54
CA ASP A 122 -14.08 -9.47 -7.69
C ASP A 122 -14.61 -8.32 -6.83
N ALA A 123 -13.74 -7.39 -6.41
CA ALA A 123 -14.10 -6.14 -5.76
C ALA A 123 -14.77 -5.12 -6.71
N GLY A 124 -14.73 -5.38 -8.03
CA GLY A 124 -15.32 -4.55 -9.08
C GLY A 124 -14.46 -3.34 -9.47
N LEU A 125 -13.14 -3.52 -9.47
CA LEU A 125 -12.14 -2.61 -10.05
C LEU A 125 -11.67 -3.09 -11.44
#